data_AF-A0A959V6C9-F1
#
_entry.id   AF-A0A959V6C9-F1
#
_cell.length_a   1.000
_cell.length_b   1.000
_cell.length_c   1.000
_cell.angle_alpha   90.00
_cell.angle_beta   90.00
_cell.angle_gamma   90.00
#
_symmetry.space_group_name_H-M   'P 1'
#
loop_
_entity.id
_entity.type
_entity.pdbx_description
1 polymer ?
#
loop_
_entity_poly.entity_id
_entity_poly.type
_entity_poly.pdbx_seq_one_letter_code
_entity_poly.pdbx_strand_id
1 'polypeptide(L)'
;TSDSLFVEHLPDPVNTYDSEFGGRYGPDSLLYLSSLRGDLDRDGVVQDTAEYHVAIFRSREQAGGWAEAEALPDPVNGSGNNANVAWSLDGRFLYFTHCPPGGTCHIVASERTGDGYGPPQELEGLGTAHSTQPMVARLGKEELLFFASTRSGGPGGMDLWVGKLKGTDVQFARPLEGPLNTPGNESCPFYDSPTQTLFFSSDFHAGLGGYDIFTSHHGPLGFESPVNPGAPINGPANDLYPAFDARTGTGLLTSNRVGSLAKKGETCCNDLYRWQLKQEEVAAVVEKPVVDTATVSYRRLTSLREKLPLRLYFHNDEPGPRSWDTTTAQDYAQTYRAYTALLPDYRAAFGENNAGRGAIEAFFRDRVDHGFAQLNDFIALLHQALDEGQKVELVVRGFASPLAKSDYNRNLSLRRIQSMINYLARVESGALKPYLDGSAANGGRLTVVKAPFGEDRSAAGVSDVLEDLQNSVYSVAAASERRIEIEQVLVTDAGVVEADAQAVDLGVLAPGQERTVPFTLRNTGDRPVTLLGTESECGCTTAELGDTTIPPGGSLTVDVHFNGRVPAGRFTRSVTVRTDSEPGSITFTIFGTMTE
;
A
#
# COMPACT_ATOMS: atom_id res chain seq x y z
N THR A 1 -11.58 -3.85 -4.95
CA THR A 1 -12.23 -4.20 -6.24
C THR A 1 -11.34 -3.75 -7.37
N SER A 2 -10.94 -4.67 -8.24
CA SER A 2 -9.88 -4.53 -9.25
C SER A 2 -10.33 -3.88 -10.58
N ASP A 3 -11.43 -3.12 -10.59
CA ASP A 3 -12.04 -2.59 -11.82
C ASP A 3 -11.54 -1.20 -12.25
N SER A 4 -10.52 -0.66 -11.56
CA SER A 4 -9.99 0.69 -11.80
C SER A 4 -8.57 0.71 -12.37
N LEU A 5 -7.98 -0.43 -12.70
CA LEU A 5 -6.64 -0.51 -13.23
C LEU A 5 -6.57 -1.58 -14.32
N PHE A 6 -6.06 -1.20 -15.49
CA PHE A 6 -5.83 -2.12 -16.60
C PHE A 6 -4.35 -2.17 -16.94
N VAL A 7 -3.88 -3.34 -17.38
CA VAL A 7 -2.55 -3.53 -17.92
C VAL A 7 -2.70 -3.95 -19.37
N GLU A 8 -2.12 -3.19 -20.28
CA GLU A 8 -2.11 -3.43 -21.72
C GLU A 8 -0.69 -3.75 -22.21
N HIS A 9 -0.62 -4.66 -23.17
CA HIS A 9 0.62 -4.98 -23.87
C HIS A 9 0.94 -3.86 -24.86
N LEU A 10 2.18 -3.37 -24.88
CA LEU A 10 2.57 -2.40 -25.90
C LEU A 10 2.71 -3.10 -27.26
N PRO A 11 2.08 -2.60 -28.33
CA PRO A 11 2.15 -3.27 -29.62
C PRO A 11 3.52 -3.09 -30.29
N ASP A 12 3.74 -3.88 -31.34
CA ASP A 12 4.75 -3.61 -32.37
C ASP A 12 4.61 -2.16 -32.88
N PRO A 13 5.72 -1.43 -33.14
CA PRO A 13 7.13 -1.88 -33.17
C PRO A 13 7.90 -1.71 -31.85
N VAL A 14 7.24 -1.43 -30.72
CA VAL A 14 7.94 -1.31 -29.43
C VAL A 14 8.38 -2.68 -28.95
N ASN A 15 7.41 -3.57 -28.72
CA ASN A 15 7.69 -4.97 -28.41
C ASN A 15 7.91 -5.73 -29.70
N THR A 16 8.95 -6.55 -29.71
CA THR A 16 9.33 -7.42 -30.81
C THR A 16 9.34 -8.87 -30.33
N TYR A 17 9.80 -9.80 -31.16
CA TYR A 17 10.01 -11.16 -30.70
C TYR A 17 11.31 -11.33 -29.87
N ASP A 18 12.08 -10.25 -29.70
CA ASP A 18 13.22 -10.19 -28.81
C ASP A 18 12.80 -9.76 -27.40
N SER A 19 13.75 -9.47 -26.51
CA SER A 19 13.44 -9.10 -25.12
C SER A 19 13.54 -7.58 -24.95
N GLU A 20 12.41 -6.94 -24.66
CA GLU A 20 12.31 -5.52 -24.33
C GLU A 20 12.09 -5.30 -22.83
N PHE A 21 12.88 -4.40 -22.24
CA PHE A 21 12.79 -4.13 -20.81
C PHE A 21 13.24 -2.72 -20.41
N GLY A 22 12.92 -2.34 -19.17
CA GLY A 22 13.41 -1.09 -18.59
C GLY A 22 12.79 0.17 -19.22
N GLY A 23 11.55 0.07 -19.71
CA GLY A 23 10.84 1.16 -20.39
C GLY A 23 10.58 2.36 -19.48
N ARG A 24 11.05 3.55 -19.85
CA ARG A 24 10.85 4.82 -19.11
C ARG A 24 10.76 6.02 -20.04
N TYR A 25 9.94 7.01 -19.67
CA TYR A 25 9.86 8.26 -20.42
C TYR A 25 11.00 9.22 -20.07
N GLY A 26 11.61 9.81 -21.10
CA GLY A 26 12.62 10.86 -20.96
C GLY A 26 12.03 12.28 -20.88
N PRO A 27 12.88 13.31 -20.66
CA PRO A 27 12.47 14.71 -20.60
C PRO A 27 11.94 15.26 -21.93
N ASP A 28 12.18 14.56 -23.03
CA ASP A 28 11.68 14.83 -24.39
C ASP A 28 10.36 14.08 -24.69
N SER A 29 9.76 13.45 -23.68
CA SER A 29 8.56 12.63 -23.77
C SER A 29 8.69 11.42 -24.71
N LEU A 30 9.91 10.99 -25.03
CA LEU A 30 10.15 9.74 -25.74
C LEU A 30 10.20 8.57 -24.75
N LEU A 31 9.72 7.41 -25.17
CA LEU A 31 9.92 6.15 -24.46
C LEU A 31 11.33 5.67 -24.74
N TYR A 32 12.15 5.51 -23.70
CA TYR A 32 13.44 4.84 -23.76
C TYR A 32 13.28 3.42 -23.23
N LEU A 33 13.87 2.45 -23.91
CA LEU A 33 13.82 1.04 -23.54
C LEU A 33 15.16 0.36 -23.85
N SER A 34 15.41 -0.78 -23.22
CA SER A 34 16.54 -1.65 -23.54
C SER A 34 16.04 -2.84 -24.34
N SER A 35 16.76 -3.26 -25.37
CA SER A 35 16.40 -4.47 -26.11
C SER A 35 17.65 -5.24 -26.54
N LEU A 36 17.56 -6.57 -26.51
CA LEU A 36 18.54 -7.49 -27.07
C LEU A 36 18.08 -7.90 -28.48
N ARG A 37 18.27 -7.03 -29.47
CA ARG A 37 17.89 -7.32 -30.86
C ARG A 37 19.06 -7.99 -31.58
N GLY A 38 18.82 -9.15 -32.17
CA GLY A 38 19.81 -9.86 -32.98
C GLY A 38 19.29 -10.20 -34.36
N ASP A 39 20.18 -10.09 -35.35
CA ASP A 39 19.89 -10.60 -36.68
C ASP A 39 19.71 -12.11 -36.64
N LEU A 40 18.61 -12.58 -37.21
CA LEU A 40 18.39 -14.00 -37.43
C LEU A 40 19.11 -14.42 -38.72
N ASP A 41 19.76 -15.58 -38.70
CA ASP A 41 20.19 -16.22 -39.94
C ASP A 41 19.00 -16.76 -40.73
N ARG A 42 19.30 -17.33 -41.90
CA ARG A 42 18.29 -17.88 -42.81
C ARG A 42 17.47 -19.02 -42.21
N ASP A 43 17.95 -19.61 -41.12
CA ASP A 43 17.31 -20.72 -40.41
C ASP A 43 16.55 -20.25 -39.15
N GLY A 44 16.44 -18.92 -38.95
CA GLY A 44 15.77 -18.34 -37.79
C GLY A 44 16.55 -18.49 -36.49
N VAL A 45 17.85 -18.75 -36.57
CA VAL A 45 18.76 -18.82 -35.43
C VAL A 45 19.42 -17.45 -35.25
N VAL A 46 19.49 -16.98 -34.00
CA VAL A 46 20.21 -15.75 -33.66
C VAL A 46 21.66 -15.88 -34.12
N GLN A 47 22.10 -14.96 -34.99
CA GLN A 47 23.50 -14.84 -35.32
C GLN A 47 24.23 -14.23 -34.13
N ASP A 48 25.03 -15.05 -33.45
CA ASP A 48 25.95 -14.60 -32.40
C ASP A 48 27.12 -13.84 -33.04
N THR A 49 26.85 -12.58 -33.43
CA THR A 49 27.85 -11.63 -33.94
C THR A 49 28.32 -10.73 -32.81
N ALA A 50 29.44 -10.01 -33.01
CA ALA A 50 29.88 -8.96 -32.09
C ALA A 50 28.86 -7.80 -31.92
N GLU A 51 27.84 -7.75 -32.79
CA GLU A 51 26.73 -6.78 -32.73
C GLU A 51 25.56 -7.28 -31.87
N TYR A 52 25.56 -8.54 -31.40
CA TYR A 52 24.53 -9.09 -30.54
C TYR A 52 24.74 -8.68 -29.07
N HIS A 53 24.26 -7.50 -28.71
CA HIS A 53 24.33 -6.94 -27.36
C HIS A 53 23.04 -6.19 -27.03
N VAL A 54 22.79 -5.99 -25.74
CA VAL A 54 21.71 -5.10 -25.30
C VAL A 54 22.07 -3.68 -25.68
N ALA A 55 21.15 -3.00 -26.36
CA ALA A 55 21.26 -1.60 -26.70
C ALA A 55 20.06 -0.81 -26.15
N ILE A 56 20.25 0.49 -25.98
CA ILE A 56 19.22 1.45 -25.57
C ILE A 56 18.55 1.99 -26.83
N PHE A 57 17.24 1.87 -26.90
CA PHE A 57 16.41 2.40 -27.96
C PHE A 57 15.53 3.52 -27.43
N ARG A 58 15.02 4.35 -28.35
CA ARG A 58 13.94 5.29 -28.07
C ARG A 58 12.84 5.18 -29.13
N SER A 59 11.60 5.31 -28.71
CA SER A 59 10.43 5.36 -29.58
C SER A 59 9.52 6.51 -29.20
N ARG A 60 8.75 6.99 -30.18
CA ARG A 60 7.76 8.04 -30.02
C ARG A 60 6.36 7.43 -30.11
N GLU A 61 5.53 7.75 -29.13
CA GLU A 61 4.10 7.48 -29.25
C GLU A 61 3.46 8.45 -30.25
N GLN A 62 2.62 7.93 -31.13
CA GLN A 62 1.99 8.69 -32.21
C GLN A 62 0.52 8.29 -32.41
N ALA A 63 -0.22 9.10 -33.15
CA ALA A 63 -1.63 8.81 -33.45
C ALA A 63 -1.75 7.45 -34.17
N GLY A 64 -2.31 6.46 -33.48
CA GLY A 64 -2.47 5.09 -33.99
C GLY A 64 -1.42 4.07 -33.56
N GLY A 65 -0.50 4.41 -32.63
CA GLY A 65 0.44 3.43 -32.04
C GLY A 65 1.81 4.04 -31.75
N TRP A 66 2.87 3.36 -32.17
CA TRP A 66 4.25 3.73 -31.91
C TRP A 66 5.06 3.88 -33.20
N ALA A 67 6.05 4.76 -33.19
CA ALA A 67 7.08 4.81 -34.22
C ALA A 67 8.10 3.69 -33.99
N GLU A 68 8.81 3.30 -35.06
CA GLU A 68 9.94 2.37 -34.97
C GLU A 68 10.92 2.80 -33.88
N ALA A 69 11.36 1.85 -33.06
CA ALA A 69 12.31 2.13 -32.00
C ALA A 69 13.71 2.29 -32.60
N GLU A 70 14.29 3.48 -32.44
CA GLU A 70 15.63 3.81 -32.94
C GLU A 70 16.67 3.60 -31.84
N ALA A 71 17.76 2.90 -32.17
CA ALA A 71 18.90 2.79 -31.26
C ALA A 71 19.50 4.18 -31.00
N LEU A 72 19.86 4.46 -29.74
CA LEU A 72 20.67 5.64 -29.45
C LEU A 72 22.02 5.52 -30.17
N PRO A 73 22.55 6.63 -30.71
CA PRO A 73 23.80 6.59 -31.43
C PRO A 73 24.99 6.39 -30.47
N ASP A 74 26.13 6.04 -31.06
CA ASP A 74 27.41 6.22 -30.38
C ASP A 74 27.57 7.66 -29.87
N PRO A 75 28.17 7.84 -28.68
CA PRO A 75 28.90 6.83 -27.91
C PRO A 75 28.05 6.09 -26.85
N VAL A 76 26.72 6.24 -26.81
CA VAL A 76 25.87 5.61 -25.79
C VAL A 76 25.76 4.10 -26.00
N ASN A 77 25.41 3.67 -27.22
CA ASN A 77 25.40 2.26 -27.60
C ASN A 77 26.74 1.84 -28.21
N GLY A 78 27.84 2.25 -27.57
CA GLY A 78 29.17 1.77 -27.92
C GLY A 78 29.36 0.28 -27.61
N SER A 79 30.60 -0.16 -27.41
CA SER A 79 30.90 -1.57 -27.14
C SER A 79 30.19 -2.12 -25.88
N GLY A 80 29.87 -3.42 -25.87
CA GLY A 80 29.31 -4.08 -24.69
C GLY A 80 27.79 -3.90 -24.56
N ASN A 81 27.21 -4.34 -23.44
CA ASN A 81 25.77 -4.21 -23.20
C ASN A 81 25.47 -2.86 -22.55
N ASN A 82 24.56 -2.09 -23.13
CA ASN A 82 24.12 -0.79 -22.63
C ASN A 82 22.60 -0.85 -22.40
N ALA A 83 22.16 -0.53 -21.18
CA ALA A 83 20.77 -0.75 -20.76
C ALA A 83 20.35 0.20 -19.63
N ASN A 84 19.06 0.19 -19.30
CA ASN A 84 18.46 0.83 -18.12
C ASN A 84 18.82 2.31 -17.96
N VAL A 85 18.02 3.19 -18.55
CA VAL A 85 18.29 4.63 -18.51
C VAL A 85 17.66 5.34 -17.31
N ALA A 86 18.33 6.40 -16.85
CA ALA A 86 17.76 7.43 -15.99
C ALA A 86 18.27 8.81 -16.43
N TRP A 87 17.40 9.81 -16.40
CA TRP A 87 17.77 11.18 -16.71
C TRP A 87 18.05 11.97 -15.44
N SER A 88 19.06 12.83 -15.45
CA SER A 88 19.18 13.88 -14.42
C SER A 88 17.93 14.74 -14.41
N LEU A 89 17.61 15.34 -13.25
CA LEU A 89 16.38 16.13 -13.11
C LEU A 89 16.34 17.38 -14.01
N ASP A 90 17.51 17.86 -14.44
CA ASP A 90 17.68 18.97 -15.39
C ASP A 90 17.79 18.51 -16.86
N GLY A 91 17.74 17.21 -17.13
CA GLY A 91 17.84 16.62 -18.47
C GLY A 91 19.21 16.71 -19.14
N ARG A 92 20.25 17.11 -18.39
CA ARG A 92 21.62 17.28 -18.90
C ARG A 92 22.39 15.97 -19.01
N PHE A 93 22.21 15.04 -18.09
CA PHE A 93 22.90 13.75 -18.08
C PHE A 93 21.91 12.60 -18.32
N LEU A 94 22.33 11.68 -19.19
CA LEU A 94 21.75 10.36 -19.33
C LEU A 94 22.63 9.37 -18.55
N TYR A 95 22.12 8.86 -17.44
CA TYR A 95 22.73 7.76 -16.70
C TYR A 95 22.24 6.44 -17.25
N PHE A 96 23.12 5.45 -17.39
CA PHE A 96 22.74 4.12 -17.87
C PHE A 96 23.69 3.05 -17.36
N THR A 97 23.23 1.80 -17.43
CA THR A 97 24.05 0.62 -17.15
C THR A 97 24.93 0.31 -18.35
N HIS A 98 26.22 0.15 -18.12
CA HIS A 98 27.20 -0.32 -19.10
C HIS A 98 27.88 -1.59 -18.57
N CYS A 99 27.79 -2.69 -19.32
CA CYS A 99 28.49 -3.93 -19.04
C CYS A 99 29.51 -4.19 -20.15
N PRO A 100 30.81 -3.95 -19.91
CA PRO A 100 31.84 -4.23 -20.91
C PRO A 100 31.89 -5.73 -21.22
N PRO A 101 32.35 -6.14 -22.42
CA PRO A 101 32.40 -7.55 -22.81
C PRO A 101 33.17 -8.41 -21.78
N GLY A 102 32.47 -9.37 -21.17
CA GLY A 102 33.02 -10.25 -20.12
C GLY A 102 33.37 -9.57 -18.79
N GLY A 103 32.95 -8.32 -18.59
CA GLY A 103 33.25 -7.54 -17.38
C GLY A 103 32.04 -7.27 -16.49
N THR A 104 32.28 -6.52 -15.42
CA THR A 104 31.28 -6.13 -14.43
C THR A 104 30.48 -4.91 -14.91
N CYS A 105 29.15 -4.92 -14.70
CA CYS A 105 28.32 -3.78 -15.04
C CYS A 105 28.55 -2.59 -14.11
N HIS A 106 28.60 -1.40 -14.68
CA HIS A 106 28.72 -0.12 -13.99
C HIS A 106 27.59 0.83 -14.41
N ILE A 107 27.35 1.86 -13.59
CA ILE A 107 26.48 2.96 -13.98
C ILE A 107 27.39 4.08 -14.47
N VAL A 108 27.19 4.48 -15.72
CA VAL A 108 27.93 5.55 -16.38
C VAL A 108 26.99 6.71 -16.71
N ALA A 109 27.53 7.90 -16.93
CA ALA A 109 26.81 9.08 -17.37
C ALA A 109 27.32 9.55 -18.73
N SER A 110 26.40 9.92 -19.61
CA SER A 110 26.72 10.68 -20.81
C SER A 110 26.05 12.05 -20.74
N GLU A 111 26.80 13.11 -21.00
CA GLU A 111 26.26 14.47 -21.09
C GLU A 111 25.58 14.67 -22.44
N ARG A 112 24.35 15.18 -22.42
CA ARG A 112 23.62 15.53 -23.64
C ARG A 112 24.27 16.74 -24.31
N THR A 113 24.65 16.61 -25.57
CA THR A 113 25.36 17.65 -26.34
C THR A 113 24.61 17.95 -27.64
N GLY A 114 23.88 19.07 -27.68
CA GLY A 114 23.01 19.40 -28.81
C GLY A 114 21.98 18.28 -29.06
N ASP A 115 22.07 17.64 -30.23
CA ASP A 115 21.22 16.51 -30.63
C ASP A 115 21.81 15.12 -30.28
N GLY A 116 23.00 15.07 -29.68
CA GLY A 116 23.73 13.84 -29.38
C GLY A 116 24.18 13.72 -27.92
N TYR A 117 25.21 12.90 -27.73
CA TYR A 117 25.70 12.46 -26.42
C TYR A 117 27.23 12.52 -26.37
N GLY A 118 27.79 13.00 -25.26
CA GLY A 118 29.22 12.94 -24.99
C GLY A 118 29.70 11.53 -24.63
N PRO A 119 31.02 11.27 -24.61
CA PRO A 119 31.54 9.96 -24.21
C PRO A 119 31.05 9.56 -22.79
N PRO A 120 30.61 8.31 -22.58
CA PRO A 120 30.21 7.86 -21.25
C PRO A 120 31.36 7.95 -20.26
N GLN A 121 31.09 8.44 -19.06
CA GLN A 121 32.03 8.54 -17.96
C GLN A 121 31.52 7.79 -16.74
N GLU A 122 32.42 7.13 -16.03
CA GLU A 122 32.13 6.46 -14.76
C GLU A 122 31.63 7.46 -13.71
N LEU A 123 30.74 6.99 -12.83
CA LEU A 123 30.30 7.78 -11.70
C LEU A 123 31.29 7.68 -10.53
N GLU A 124 31.79 8.82 -10.08
CA GLU A 124 32.64 8.90 -8.89
C GLU A 124 31.84 8.43 -7.67
N GLY A 125 32.48 7.70 -6.76
CA GLY A 125 31.86 7.22 -5.52
C GLY A 125 31.08 5.89 -5.61
N LEU A 126 30.86 5.33 -6.80
CA LEU A 126 30.31 3.96 -6.94
C LEU A 126 31.38 2.86 -6.92
N GLY A 127 32.62 3.17 -7.32
CA GLY A 127 33.72 2.21 -7.34
C GLY A 127 33.54 1.10 -8.38
N THR A 128 34.16 -0.06 -8.16
CA THR A 128 34.18 -1.19 -9.12
C THR A 128 33.10 -2.25 -8.86
N ALA A 129 32.18 -2.01 -7.92
CA ALA A 129 31.13 -2.96 -7.60
C ALA A 129 30.11 -3.04 -8.76
N HIS A 130 29.51 -4.22 -8.95
CA HIS A 130 28.41 -4.38 -9.90
C HIS A 130 27.27 -3.44 -9.51
N SER A 131 26.97 -2.46 -10.35
CA SER A 131 25.93 -1.46 -10.11
C SER A 131 25.14 -1.27 -11.40
N THR A 132 23.81 -1.28 -11.31
CA THR A 132 22.92 -1.28 -12.47
C THR A 132 21.59 -0.61 -12.14
N GLN A 133 20.75 -0.44 -13.15
CA GLN A 133 19.35 0.01 -13.03
C GLN A 133 19.24 1.37 -12.29
N PRO A 134 19.91 2.42 -12.80
CA PRO A 134 19.86 3.73 -12.18
C PRO A 134 18.44 4.29 -12.17
N MET A 135 18.14 5.08 -11.15
CA MET A 135 16.96 5.92 -11.04
C MET A 135 17.34 7.21 -10.34
N VAL A 136 17.17 8.34 -11.02
CA VAL A 136 17.38 9.66 -10.43
C VAL A 136 16.04 10.20 -9.97
N ALA A 137 15.97 10.64 -8.72
CA ALA A 137 14.76 11.23 -8.18
C ALA A 137 15.06 12.26 -7.08
N ARG A 138 14.05 13.02 -6.70
CA ARG A 138 14.16 13.99 -5.61
C ARG A 138 13.54 13.43 -4.34
N LEU A 139 14.33 13.39 -3.26
CA LEU A 139 13.82 13.11 -1.93
C LEU A 139 14.01 14.35 -1.06
N GLY A 140 12.90 15.02 -0.72
CA GLY A 140 12.94 16.33 -0.07
C GLY A 140 13.66 17.38 -0.94
N LYS A 141 14.81 17.88 -0.47
CA LYS A 141 15.62 18.86 -1.21
C LYS A 141 16.80 18.23 -1.96
N GLU A 142 17.04 16.95 -1.78
CA GLU A 142 18.21 16.27 -2.32
C GLU A 142 17.88 15.55 -3.64
N GLU A 143 18.82 15.61 -4.59
CA GLU A 143 18.82 14.78 -5.78
C GLU A 143 19.60 13.50 -5.46
N LEU A 144 18.94 12.36 -5.62
CA LEU A 144 19.46 11.07 -5.24
C LEU A 144 19.52 10.15 -6.46
N LEU A 145 20.55 9.31 -6.49
CA LEU A 145 20.63 8.14 -7.36
C LEU A 145 20.22 6.91 -6.54
N PHE A 146 19.10 6.32 -6.89
CA PHE A 146 18.71 4.97 -6.49
C PHE A 146 19.24 3.99 -7.54
N PHE A 147 19.74 2.83 -7.11
CA PHE A 147 20.30 1.83 -8.01
C PHE A 147 20.33 0.45 -7.34
N ALA A 148 20.52 -0.60 -8.14
CA ALA A 148 20.69 -1.96 -7.62
C ALA A 148 22.18 -2.35 -7.67
N SER A 149 22.70 -3.04 -6.65
CA SER A 149 24.12 -3.39 -6.56
C SER A 149 24.40 -4.61 -5.70
N THR A 150 25.41 -5.41 -6.08
CA THR A 150 25.96 -6.50 -5.24
C THR A 150 27.11 -6.03 -4.34
N ARG A 151 27.24 -4.71 -4.14
CA ARG A 151 28.27 -4.13 -3.28
C ARG A 151 28.14 -4.66 -1.86
N SER A 152 29.29 -4.90 -1.22
CA SER A 152 29.33 -5.30 0.19
C SER A 152 28.61 -4.29 1.08
N GLY A 153 27.73 -4.78 1.96
CA GLY A 153 27.04 -3.97 2.96
C GLY A 153 25.52 -4.14 2.97
N GLY A 154 24.93 -4.70 1.91
CA GLY A 154 23.53 -5.10 1.90
C GLY A 154 23.32 -6.55 2.37
N PRO A 155 22.06 -6.92 2.70
CA PRO A 155 21.71 -8.22 3.29
C PRO A 155 21.64 -9.39 2.28
N GLY A 156 21.54 -9.13 0.97
CA GLY A 156 21.20 -10.12 -0.05
C GLY A 156 22.22 -10.26 -1.17
N GLY A 157 21.72 -10.71 -2.32
CA GLY A 157 22.48 -10.80 -3.58
C GLY A 157 22.57 -9.44 -4.25
N MET A 158 21.53 -9.08 -4.99
CA MET A 158 21.31 -7.71 -5.46
C MET A 158 20.51 -6.95 -4.42
N ASP A 159 21.04 -5.82 -3.94
CA ASP A 159 20.34 -4.95 -3.01
C ASP A 159 20.05 -3.60 -3.66
N LEU A 160 19.04 -2.88 -3.15
CA LEU A 160 18.78 -1.48 -3.47
C LEU A 160 19.69 -0.56 -2.66
N TRP A 161 20.29 0.40 -3.35
CA TRP A 161 21.20 1.40 -2.81
C TRP A 161 20.73 2.80 -3.16
N VAL A 162 21.16 3.77 -2.35
CA VAL A 162 20.92 5.19 -2.59
C VAL A 162 22.18 6.00 -2.30
N GLY A 163 22.44 7.02 -3.11
CA GLY A 163 23.50 7.99 -2.89
C GLY A 163 23.08 9.38 -3.35
N LYS A 164 23.69 10.42 -2.76
CA LYS A 164 23.46 11.81 -3.16
C LYS A 164 24.16 12.09 -4.47
N LEU A 165 23.40 12.51 -5.48
CA LEU A 165 23.89 12.71 -6.83
C LEU A 165 24.22 14.19 -7.08
N LYS A 166 25.41 14.44 -7.64
CA LYS A 166 25.85 15.78 -8.10
C LYS A 166 26.57 15.64 -9.44
N GLY A 167 25.82 15.69 -10.54
CA GLY A 167 26.38 15.47 -11.87
C GLY A 167 26.90 14.04 -11.97
N THR A 168 28.22 13.87 -12.02
CA THR A 168 28.86 12.54 -12.10
C THR A 168 29.43 12.04 -10.78
N ASP A 169 29.22 12.76 -9.68
CA ASP A 169 29.65 12.36 -8.33
C ASP A 169 28.48 11.81 -7.51
N VAL A 170 28.64 10.60 -6.97
CA VAL A 170 27.69 9.93 -6.07
C VAL A 170 28.28 9.86 -4.68
N GLN A 171 27.77 10.73 -3.80
CA GLN A 171 28.24 10.86 -2.43
C GLN A 171 27.42 9.98 -1.49
N PHE A 172 28.09 9.39 -0.49
CA PHE A 172 27.46 8.67 0.61
C PHE A 172 26.55 7.49 0.17
N ALA A 173 26.97 6.77 -0.87
CA ALA A 173 26.26 5.58 -1.32
C ALA A 173 26.13 4.54 -0.19
N ARG A 174 24.90 4.17 0.14
CA ARG A 174 24.55 3.24 1.22
C ARG A 174 23.40 2.33 0.78
N PRO A 175 23.26 1.11 1.34
CA PRO A 175 22.09 0.30 1.07
C PRO A 175 20.86 1.03 1.60
N LEU A 176 19.72 0.89 0.93
CA LEU A 176 18.47 1.42 1.43
C LEU A 176 18.12 0.80 2.79
N GLU A 177 17.72 1.67 3.72
CA GLU A 177 17.30 1.28 5.07
C GLU A 177 15.82 0.90 5.10
N GLY A 178 15.43 0.14 6.12
CA GLY A 178 14.09 -0.39 6.28
C GLY A 178 13.97 -1.85 5.83
N PRO A 179 12.77 -2.42 5.83
CA PRO A 179 12.51 -3.81 5.44
C PRO A 179 12.48 -4.00 3.91
N LEU A 180 13.23 -3.18 3.16
CA LEU A 180 13.25 -3.19 1.70
C LEU A 180 14.11 -4.32 1.16
N ASN A 181 15.40 -4.29 1.50
CA ASN A 181 16.37 -5.31 1.11
C ASN A 181 16.20 -6.57 1.98
N THR A 182 16.36 -7.71 1.35
CA THR A 182 16.15 -9.04 1.93
C THR A 182 17.36 -9.93 1.65
N PRO A 183 17.38 -11.19 2.14
CA PRO A 183 18.39 -12.15 1.71
C PRO A 183 18.33 -12.54 0.22
N GLY A 184 17.26 -12.18 -0.51
CA GLY A 184 17.11 -12.44 -1.94
C GLY A 184 17.68 -11.34 -2.82
N ASN A 185 16.96 -11.01 -3.89
CA ASN A 185 17.36 -9.99 -4.86
C ASN A 185 16.29 -8.90 -4.98
N GLU A 186 16.66 -7.67 -4.64
CA GLU A 186 15.87 -6.47 -4.88
C GLU A 186 16.51 -5.64 -6.00
N SER A 187 15.69 -5.27 -6.97
CA SER A 187 16.15 -4.65 -8.21
C SER A 187 15.16 -3.63 -8.75
N CYS A 188 15.53 -2.97 -9.84
CA CYS A 188 14.67 -2.10 -10.64
C CYS A 188 14.03 -0.94 -9.85
N PRO A 189 14.80 -0.14 -9.07
CA PRO A 189 14.20 0.93 -8.29
C PRO A 189 13.54 1.99 -9.18
N PHE A 190 12.40 2.49 -8.73
CA PHE A 190 11.70 3.63 -9.30
C PHE A 190 11.09 4.44 -8.17
N TYR A 191 11.52 5.69 -8.00
CA TYR A 191 10.98 6.55 -6.94
C TYR A 191 10.12 7.65 -7.51
N ASP A 192 8.82 7.61 -7.22
CA ASP A 192 7.88 8.67 -7.56
C ASP A 192 7.94 9.77 -6.49
N SER A 193 8.62 10.88 -6.80
CA SER A 193 8.77 11.99 -5.86
C SER A 193 7.45 12.66 -5.44
N PRO A 194 6.46 12.85 -6.34
CA PRO A 194 5.15 13.41 -5.97
C PRO A 194 4.41 12.61 -4.89
N THR A 195 4.35 11.29 -5.01
CA THR A 195 3.68 10.40 -4.04
C THR A 195 4.60 9.89 -2.95
N GLN A 196 5.89 10.25 -3.01
CA GLN A 196 6.94 9.74 -2.12
C GLN A 196 7.01 8.21 -2.05
N THR A 197 6.70 7.52 -3.14
CA THR A 197 6.61 6.06 -3.18
C THR A 197 7.77 5.45 -3.96
N LEU A 198 8.48 4.52 -3.34
CA LEU A 198 9.45 3.65 -4.01
C LEU A 198 8.73 2.42 -4.56
N PHE A 199 8.91 2.17 -5.84
CA PHE A 199 8.59 0.92 -6.50
C PHE A 199 9.90 0.17 -6.76
N PHE A 200 9.88 -1.14 -6.60
CA PHE A 200 11.02 -2.01 -6.88
C PHE A 200 10.52 -3.43 -7.14
N SER A 201 11.37 -4.29 -7.69
CA SER A 201 11.02 -5.70 -7.91
C SER A 201 11.84 -6.61 -7.01
N SER A 202 11.23 -7.64 -6.46
CA SER A 202 11.87 -8.61 -5.55
C SER A 202 11.43 -10.04 -5.85
N ASP A 203 12.34 -10.99 -5.65
CA ASP A 203 12.09 -12.45 -5.68
C ASP A 203 11.94 -13.09 -4.30
N PHE A 204 11.94 -12.28 -3.23
CA PHE A 204 11.94 -12.77 -1.85
C PHE A 204 10.70 -12.38 -1.05
N HIS A 205 10.21 -11.16 -1.23
CA HIS A 205 8.99 -10.72 -0.57
C HIS A 205 7.79 -11.57 -1.01
N ALA A 206 6.79 -11.73 -0.15
CA ALA A 206 5.62 -12.55 -0.45
C ALA A 206 4.85 -11.98 -1.66
N GLY A 207 4.84 -12.71 -2.78
CA GLY A 207 4.24 -12.28 -4.04
C GLY A 207 3.50 -13.38 -4.80
N LEU A 208 3.21 -13.13 -6.07
CA LEU A 208 2.41 -13.99 -6.94
C LEU A 208 3.25 -14.80 -7.93
N GLY A 209 4.46 -14.34 -8.25
CA GLY A 209 5.30 -14.85 -9.34
C GLY A 209 6.75 -15.11 -8.93
N GLY A 210 7.65 -15.02 -9.89
CA GLY A 210 9.10 -15.19 -9.66
C GLY A 210 9.74 -13.92 -9.14
N TYR A 211 9.58 -12.83 -9.89
CA TYR A 211 9.78 -11.46 -9.41
C TYR A 211 8.44 -10.76 -9.39
N ASP A 212 8.18 -10.03 -8.31
CA ASP A 212 6.99 -9.20 -8.17
C ASP A 212 7.39 -7.74 -7.94
N ILE A 213 6.57 -6.81 -8.44
CA ILE A 213 6.70 -5.38 -8.12
C ILE A 213 6.13 -5.13 -6.72
N PHE A 214 6.86 -4.40 -5.89
CA PHE A 214 6.45 -3.94 -4.57
C PHE A 214 6.48 -2.42 -4.50
N THR A 215 5.67 -1.87 -3.59
CA THR A 215 5.62 -0.44 -3.28
C THR A 215 5.95 -0.19 -1.82
N SER A 216 6.71 0.85 -1.53
CA SER A 216 6.99 1.31 -0.17
C SER A 216 6.93 2.83 -0.12
N HIS A 217 6.04 3.35 0.71
CA HIS A 217 5.91 4.78 0.93
C HIS A 217 7.06 5.28 1.83
N HIS A 218 7.62 6.43 1.50
CA HIS A 218 8.64 7.09 2.29
C HIS A 218 7.99 8.05 3.30
N GLY A 219 7.72 7.53 4.49
CA GLY A 219 7.15 8.29 5.60
C GLY A 219 8.19 9.07 6.42
N PRO A 220 7.77 9.70 7.54
CA PRO A 220 8.65 10.47 8.41
C PRO A 220 9.80 9.68 9.05
N LEU A 221 9.69 8.34 9.12
CA LEU A 221 10.69 7.44 9.70
C LEU A 221 11.54 6.73 8.63
N GLY A 222 11.37 7.08 7.35
CA GLY A 222 11.99 6.40 6.22
C GLY A 222 11.00 5.54 5.45
N PHE A 223 11.53 4.56 4.70
CA PHE A 223 10.72 3.64 3.91
C PHE A 223 9.94 2.65 4.80
N GLU A 224 8.65 2.53 4.52
CA GLU A 224 7.72 1.63 5.19
C GLU A 224 7.84 0.19 4.65
N SER A 225 7.12 -0.76 5.27
CA SER A 225 7.08 -2.14 4.80
C SER A 225 6.57 -2.25 3.35
N PRO A 226 7.27 -2.99 2.47
CA PRO A 226 6.82 -3.21 1.10
C PRO A 226 5.44 -3.85 1.02
N VAL A 227 4.63 -3.37 0.08
CA VAL A 227 3.29 -3.88 -0.23
C VAL A 227 3.28 -4.39 -1.67
N ASN A 228 2.86 -5.65 -1.85
CA ASN A 228 2.56 -6.21 -3.18
C ASN A 228 1.20 -5.66 -3.66
N PRO A 229 1.13 -4.92 -4.79
CA PRO A 229 -0.12 -4.36 -5.30
C PRO A 229 -1.09 -5.42 -5.88
N GLY A 230 -0.63 -6.67 -6.03
CA GLY A 230 -1.41 -7.77 -6.57
C GLY A 230 -1.73 -7.64 -8.06
N ALA A 231 -2.69 -8.45 -8.51
CA ALA A 231 -3.16 -8.42 -9.88
C ALA A 231 -3.98 -7.16 -10.18
N PRO A 232 -3.92 -6.60 -11.41
CA PRO A 232 -3.22 -7.14 -12.58
C PRO A 232 -1.78 -6.61 -12.79
N ILE A 233 -1.23 -5.82 -11.85
CA ILE A 233 0.17 -5.37 -11.94
C ILE A 233 1.11 -6.56 -11.83
N ASN A 234 0.93 -7.39 -10.80
CA ASN A 234 1.65 -8.63 -10.64
C ASN A 234 0.82 -9.83 -11.10
N GLY A 235 1.50 -10.82 -11.69
CA GLY A 235 0.92 -12.09 -12.09
C GLY A 235 1.82 -13.27 -11.68
N PRO A 236 1.55 -14.48 -12.19
CA PRO A 236 2.36 -15.66 -11.90
C PRO A 236 3.72 -15.69 -12.62
N ALA A 237 4.14 -14.58 -13.25
CA ALA A 237 5.33 -14.46 -14.09
C ALA A 237 6.42 -13.63 -13.38
N ASN A 238 7.42 -13.13 -14.12
CA ASN A 238 8.32 -12.11 -13.61
C ASN A 238 7.78 -10.73 -13.98
N ASP A 239 7.62 -9.86 -12.99
CA ASP A 239 7.15 -8.49 -13.14
C ASP A 239 8.23 -7.53 -12.63
N LEU A 240 8.84 -6.81 -13.57
CA LEU A 240 10.10 -6.09 -13.40
C LEU A 240 9.98 -4.64 -13.89
N TYR A 241 11.00 -3.83 -13.60
CA TYR A 241 11.15 -2.48 -14.15
C TYR A 241 9.91 -1.58 -14.00
N PRO A 242 9.39 -1.37 -12.79
CA PRO A 242 8.30 -0.43 -12.59
C PRO A 242 8.74 0.97 -13.04
N ALA A 243 7.81 1.68 -13.66
CA ALA A 243 7.83 3.13 -13.82
C ALA A 243 6.41 3.66 -13.66
N PHE A 244 6.25 4.86 -13.10
CA PHE A 244 4.95 5.44 -12.83
C PHE A 244 5.00 6.97 -12.93
N ASP A 245 3.99 7.57 -13.55
CA ASP A 245 3.74 9.01 -13.47
C ASP A 245 2.40 9.25 -12.79
N ALA A 246 2.46 9.66 -11.53
CA ALA A 246 1.27 9.97 -10.74
C ALA A 246 0.39 11.08 -11.36
N ARG A 247 0.95 11.95 -12.23
CA ARG A 247 0.19 13.04 -12.87
C ARG A 247 -0.74 12.53 -13.98
N THR A 248 -0.31 11.50 -14.70
CA THR A 248 -1.11 10.87 -15.76
C THR A 248 -1.84 9.62 -15.27
N GLY A 249 -1.44 9.09 -14.10
CA GLY A 249 -1.93 7.81 -13.60
C GLY A 249 -1.46 6.63 -14.46
N THR A 250 -0.44 6.83 -15.29
CA THR A 250 0.09 5.82 -16.21
C THR A 250 1.42 5.31 -15.67
N GLY A 251 1.63 4.01 -15.75
CA GLY A 251 2.93 3.41 -15.52
C GLY A 251 3.30 2.39 -16.58
N LEU A 252 4.54 1.93 -16.50
CA LEU A 252 5.11 0.89 -17.32
C LEU A 252 5.64 -0.23 -16.42
N LEU A 253 5.65 -1.44 -16.96
CA LEU A 253 6.31 -2.59 -16.36
C LEU A 253 6.84 -3.50 -17.48
N THR A 254 7.85 -4.27 -17.15
CA THR A 254 8.38 -5.35 -17.99
C THR A 254 7.85 -6.67 -17.46
N SER A 255 7.37 -7.55 -18.32
CA SER A 255 6.90 -8.86 -17.90
C SER A 255 7.10 -9.92 -18.98
N ASN A 256 7.29 -11.16 -18.56
CA ASN A 256 7.21 -12.35 -19.43
C ASN A 256 5.90 -13.12 -19.23
N ARG A 257 4.84 -12.43 -18.79
CA ARG A 257 3.49 -12.97 -18.63
C ARG A 257 2.94 -13.53 -19.94
N VAL A 258 1.99 -14.46 -19.82
CA VAL A 258 1.25 -15.01 -20.95
C VAL A 258 0.65 -13.87 -21.79
N GLY A 259 0.91 -13.89 -23.09
CA GLY A 259 0.61 -12.80 -24.02
C GLY A 259 1.83 -12.00 -24.46
N SER A 260 3.00 -12.21 -23.83
CA SER A 260 4.27 -11.68 -24.33
C SER A 260 4.71 -12.41 -25.60
N LEU A 261 5.41 -11.70 -26.48
CA LEU A 261 6.03 -12.22 -27.68
C LEU A 261 7.23 -13.09 -27.31
N ALA A 262 7.41 -14.21 -28.03
CA ALA A 262 8.49 -15.13 -27.75
C ALA A 262 8.89 -15.94 -28.99
N LYS A 263 10.19 -16.02 -29.29
CA LYS A 263 10.72 -16.92 -30.33
C LYS A 263 10.78 -18.38 -29.87
N LYS A 264 10.97 -18.65 -28.57
CA LYS A 264 11.18 -20.01 -28.02
C LYS A 264 10.47 -20.22 -26.67
N GLY A 265 9.18 -20.59 -26.72
CA GLY A 265 8.39 -20.95 -25.55
C GLY A 265 7.71 -19.74 -24.88
N GLU A 266 6.56 -19.96 -24.23
CA GLU A 266 5.59 -18.92 -23.85
C GLU A 266 6.05 -17.91 -22.76
N THR A 267 7.31 -17.95 -22.32
CA THR A 267 7.85 -17.07 -21.26
C THR A 267 9.33 -16.69 -21.43
N CYS A 268 9.94 -16.94 -22.61
CA CYS A 268 11.40 -16.79 -22.78
C CYS A 268 11.88 -15.34 -22.91
N CYS A 269 11.01 -14.44 -23.37
CA CYS A 269 11.32 -13.04 -23.62
C CYS A 269 10.41 -12.16 -22.78
N ASN A 270 10.91 -10.95 -22.47
CA ASN A 270 10.14 -9.96 -21.75
C ASN A 270 9.59 -8.93 -22.72
N ASP A 271 8.40 -8.45 -22.43
CA ASP A 271 7.76 -7.36 -23.16
C ASP A 271 7.46 -6.19 -22.21
N LEU A 272 7.30 -5.00 -22.80
CA LEU A 272 6.80 -3.82 -22.12
C LEU A 272 5.27 -3.81 -22.09
N TYR A 273 4.73 -3.58 -20.91
CA TYR A 273 3.33 -3.37 -20.66
C TYR A 273 3.12 -1.96 -20.10
N ARG A 274 1.98 -1.36 -20.43
CA ARG A 274 1.51 -0.13 -19.82
C ARG A 274 0.40 -0.48 -18.85
N TRP A 275 0.45 0.08 -17.66
CA TRP A 275 -0.67 0.04 -16.74
C TRP A 275 -1.22 1.44 -16.55
N GLN A 276 -2.52 1.56 -16.37
CA GLN A 276 -3.14 2.85 -16.18
C GLN A 276 -4.23 2.75 -15.13
N LEU A 277 -4.17 3.66 -14.17
CA LEU A 277 -5.30 3.96 -13.31
C LEU A 277 -6.37 4.56 -14.20
N LYS A 278 -7.57 3.96 -14.18
CA LYS A 278 -8.72 4.39 -14.96
C LYS A 278 -9.02 5.84 -14.61
N GLN A 279 -8.51 6.74 -15.44
CA GLN A 279 -8.76 8.16 -15.34
C GLN A 279 -10.14 8.38 -15.93
N GLU A 280 -11.10 8.84 -15.14
CA GLU A 280 -12.36 9.31 -15.72
C GLU A 280 -12.03 10.55 -16.56
N GLU A 281 -12.19 10.44 -17.88
CA GLU A 281 -11.93 11.54 -18.81
C GLU A 281 -12.80 12.75 -18.48
N VAL A 282 -12.17 13.83 -18.02
CA VAL A 282 -12.83 15.12 -17.84
C VAL A 282 -12.85 15.85 -19.19
N ALA A 283 -13.80 15.50 -20.05
CA ALA A 283 -14.09 16.28 -21.26
C ALA A 283 -14.93 17.52 -20.91
N ALA A 284 -14.41 18.70 -21.26
CA ALA A 284 -15.01 19.98 -20.96
C ALA A 284 -16.30 20.24 -21.79
N VAL A 285 -17.48 20.10 -21.18
CA VAL A 285 -18.68 20.94 -21.42
C VAL A 285 -19.50 21.00 -20.12
N VAL A 286 -20.03 22.20 -19.83
CA VAL A 286 -20.92 22.56 -18.73
C VAL A 286 -22.18 21.66 -18.68
N GLU A 287 -22.25 20.76 -17.69
CA GLU A 287 -23.29 20.67 -16.63
C GLU A 287 -22.91 19.52 -15.67
N LYS A 288 -22.86 19.80 -14.37
CA LYS A 288 -22.38 18.89 -13.32
C LYS A 288 -23.22 17.60 -13.28
N PRO A 289 -22.64 16.39 -13.35
CA PRO A 289 -23.26 15.23 -12.74
C PRO A 289 -23.00 15.30 -11.24
N VAL A 290 -24.06 15.10 -10.46
CA VAL A 290 -23.98 14.93 -9.00
C VAL A 290 -23.18 13.66 -8.76
N VAL A 291 -21.92 13.81 -8.34
CA VAL A 291 -21.18 12.71 -7.72
C VAL A 291 -22.04 12.25 -6.55
N ASP A 292 -22.42 10.97 -6.56
CA ASP A 292 -23.07 10.36 -5.43
C ASP A 292 -22.08 10.34 -4.26
N THR A 293 -22.11 11.43 -3.49
CA THR A 293 -21.28 11.67 -2.31
C THR A 293 -21.39 10.54 -1.30
N ALA A 294 -22.50 9.79 -1.31
CA ALA A 294 -22.72 8.65 -0.41
C ALA A 294 -21.74 7.49 -0.69
N THR A 295 -21.44 7.20 -1.96
CA THR A 295 -20.54 6.09 -2.36
C THR A 295 -19.07 6.37 -2.03
N VAL A 296 -18.62 7.63 -2.11
CA VAL A 296 -17.24 8.04 -1.76
C VAL A 296 -17.03 8.08 -0.26
N SER A 297 -17.99 8.65 0.48
CA SER A 297 -18.01 8.67 1.94
C SER A 297 -18.00 7.26 2.56
N TYR A 298 -18.71 6.29 1.96
CA TYR A 298 -18.73 4.89 2.42
C TYR A 298 -17.37 4.19 2.31
N ARG A 299 -16.67 4.27 1.16
CA ARG A 299 -15.38 3.58 1.00
C ARG A 299 -14.37 4.01 2.06
N ARG A 300 -14.37 5.29 2.44
CA ARG A 300 -13.45 5.82 3.46
C ARG A 300 -13.80 5.34 4.87
N LEU A 301 -15.09 5.29 5.21
CA LEU A 301 -15.57 4.77 6.49
C LEU A 301 -15.31 3.26 6.63
N THR A 302 -15.50 2.49 5.55
CA THR A 302 -15.12 1.07 5.52
C THR A 302 -13.62 0.91 5.70
N SER A 303 -12.78 1.69 4.99
CA SER A 303 -11.32 1.65 5.16
C SER A 303 -10.86 2.05 6.57
N LEU A 304 -11.58 2.95 7.26
CA LEU A 304 -11.32 3.27 8.66
C LEU A 304 -11.64 2.10 9.60
N ARG A 305 -12.74 1.37 9.34
CA ARG A 305 -13.15 0.20 10.14
C ARG A 305 -12.24 -1.00 9.94
N GLU A 306 -11.75 -1.22 8.73
CA GLU A 306 -10.82 -2.29 8.39
C GLU A 306 -9.47 -2.15 9.12
N LYS A 307 -9.11 -0.93 9.56
CA LYS A 307 -7.91 -0.67 10.36
C LYS A 307 -8.08 -0.93 11.86
N LEU A 308 -9.26 -1.40 12.31
CA LEU A 308 -9.54 -1.68 13.72
C LEU A 308 -9.44 -3.19 14.05
N PRO A 309 -9.11 -3.55 15.30
CA PRO A 309 -8.77 -2.68 16.42
C PRO A 309 -7.34 -2.13 16.32
N LEU A 310 -7.18 -0.81 16.52
CA LEU A 310 -5.89 -0.14 16.48
C LEU A 310 -5.34 0.02 17.90
N ARG A 311 -4.14 -0.52 18.18
CA ARG A 311 -3.56 -0.57 19.52
C ARG A 311 -2.31 0.31 19.65
N LEU A 312 -2.24 1.03 20.75
CA LEU A 312 -1.17 1.97 21.08
C LEU A 312 -0.64 1.68 22.47
N TYR A 313 0.67 1.55 22.63
CA TYR A 313 1.30 0.97 23.82
C TYR A 313 2.14 1.98 24.59
N PHE A 314 2.26 1.76 25.90
CA PHE A 314 2.91 2.69 26.83
C PHE A 314 3.85 1.97 27.78
N HIS A 315 4.88 2.70 28.22
CA HIS A 315 5.64 2.29 29.39
C HIS A 315 4.76 2.23 30.64
N ASN A 316 5.25 1.55 31.68
CA ASN A 316 4.62 1.54 32.98
C ASN A 316 4.45 2.96 33.52
N ASP A 317 3.32 3.21 34.16
CA ASP A 317 3.01 4.49 34.82
C ASP A 317 3.01 5.75 33.92
N GLU A 318 3.12 5.59 32.60
CA GLU A 318 3.10 6.71 31.64
C GLU A 318 1.75 6.80 30.89
N PRO A 319 1.28 8.02 30.52
CA PRO A 319 1.95 9.31 30.73
C PRO A 319 1.71 9.92 32.12
N GLY A 320 2.72 10.62 32.63
CA GLY A 320 2.62 11.41 33.87
C GLY A 320 2.71 10.51 35.10
N PRO A 321 3.92 10.01 35.41
CA PRO A 321 4.13 9.04 36.47
C PRO A 321 3.74 9.61 37.83
N ARG A 322 3.13 8.78 38.67
CA ARG A 322 2.63 9.11 40.01
C ARG A 322 1.60 10.25 40.06
N SER A 323 0.92 10.56 38.95
CA SER A 323 -0.15 11.55 38.92
C SER A 323 -1.53 10.93 39.15
N TRP A 324 -2.43 11.65 39.80
CA TRP A 324 -3.85 11.31 39.90
C TRP A 324 -4.72 12.01 38.85
N ASP A 325 -4.11 12.84 37.99
CA ASP A 325 -4.83 13.58 36.95
C ASP A 325 -5.47 12.62 35.94
N THR A 326 -6.59 13.03 35.35
CA THR A 326 -7.24 12.29 34.26
C THR A 326 -6.79 12.76 32.88
N THR A 327 -5.91 13.75 32.83
CA THR A 327 -5.38 14.37 31.59
C THR A 327 -3.86 14.47 31.64
N THR A 328 -3.24 14.68 30.48
CA THR A 328 -1.81 14.96 30.35
C THR A 328 -1.59 16.05 29.31
N ALA A 329 -0.47 16.77 29.42
CA ALA A 329 -0.01 17.69 28.38
C ALA A 329 0.79 16.98 27.27
N GLN A 330 1.29 15.77 27.54
CA GLN A 330 2.05 14.99 26.56
C GLN A 330 1.15 14.51 25.42
N ASP A 331 1.65 14.52 24.20
CA ASP A 331 1.02 13.83 23.07
C ASP A 331 1.54 12.38 22.95
N TYR A 332 0.82 11.55 22.19
CA TYR A 332 1.17 10.14 22.05
C TYR A 332 2.53 9.93 21.37
N ALA A 333 2.94 10.79 20.44
CA ALA A 333 4.24 10.67 19.80
C ALA A 333 5.39 10.91 20.80
N GLN A 334 5.20 11.81 21.78
CA GLN A 334 6.13 11.99 22.89
C GLN A 334 6.21 10.74 23.78
N THR A 335 5.06 10.16 24.15
CA THR A 335 5.04 8.94 24.98
C THR A 335 5.62 7.73 24.25
N TYR A 336 5.36 7.61 22.95
CA TYR A 336 5.90 6.58 22.08
C TYR A 336 7.42 6.67 21.99
N ARG A 337 7.98 7.85 21.68
CA ARG A 337 9.44 8.06 21.61
C ARG A 337 10.14 7.78 22.95
N ALA A 338 9.52 8.20 24.06
CA ALA A 338 10.04 7.91 25.38
C ALA A 338 10.02 6.41 25.67
N TYR A 339 8.96 5.71 25.24
CA TYR A 339 8.83 4.28 25.46
C TYR A 339 9.82 3.46 24.62
N THR A 340 9.96 3.74 23.32
CA THR A 340 10.90 3.03 22.44
C THR A 340 12.36 3.24 22.83
N ALA A 341 12.69 4.40 23.39
CA ALA A 341 14.02 4.66 23.96
C ALA A 341 14.38 3.74 25.14
N LEU A 342 13.39 3.10 25.81
CA LEU A 342 13.60 2.16 26.91
C LEU A 342 13.85 0.73 26.43
N LEU A 343 13.87 0.43 25.12
CA LEU A 343 14.13 -0.92 24.62
C LEU A 343 15.42 -1.54 25.22
N PRO A 344 16.55 -0.82 25.37
CA PRO A 344 17.72 -1.38 26.04
C PRO A 344 17.45 -1.83 27.49
N ASP A 345 16.67 -1.08 28.26
CA ASP A 345 16.31 -1.42 29.63
C ASP A 345 15.39 -2.65 29.68
N TYR A 346 14.43 -2.72 28.76
CA TYR A 346 13.56 -3.88 28.58
C TYR A 346 14.35 -5.15 28.23
N ARG A 347 15.39 -5.04 27.39
CA ARG A 347 16.29 -6.16 27.07
C ARG A 347 17.13 -6.55 28.27
N ALA A 348 17.66 -5.58 29.00
CA ALA A 348 18.52 -5.80 30.16
C ALA A 348 17.79 -6.56 31.29
N ALA A 349 16.49 -6.33 31.45
CA ALA A 349 15.65 -7.03 32.44
C ALA A 349 15.61 -8.56 32.28
N PHE A 350 15.98 -9.10 31.12
CA PHE A 350 16.03 -10.54 30.88
C PHE A 350 17.42 -11.17 31.06
N GLY A 351 18.47 -10.39 31.33
CA GLY A 351 19.82 -10.90 31.53
C GLY A 351 20.28 -11.84 30.40
N GLU A 352 20.61 -13.09 30.75
CA GLU A 352 21.04 -14.12 29.81
C GLU A 352 19.88 -14.86 29.09
N ASN A 353 18.62 -14.58 29.44
CA ASN A 353 17.46 -15.21 28.80
C ASN A 353 17.22 -14.67 27.37
N ASN A 354 17.86 -15.32 26.40
CA ASN A 354 17.76 -14.98 24.98
C ASN A 354 16.32 -15.00 24.44
N ALA A 355 15.51 -15.96 24.86
CA ALA A 355 14.12 -16.07 24.39
C ALA A 355 13.27 -14.90 24.87
N GLY A 356 13.43 -14.50 26.14
CA GLY A 356 12.77 -13.32 26.70
C GLY A 356 13.18 -12.02 26.02
N ARG A 357 14.49 -11.85 25.75
CA ARG A 357 15.02 -10.70 24.98
C ARG A 357 14.45 -10.63 23.56
N GLY A 358 14.47 -11.74 22.83
CA GLY A 358 13.90 -11.79 21.48
C GLY A 358 12.40 -11.51 21.45
N ALA A 359 11.65 -12.03 22.43
CA ALA A 359 10.20 -11.80 22.52
C ALA A 359 9.86 -10.32 22.80
N ILE A 360 10.61 -9.65 23.68
CA ILE A 360 10.35 -8.24 23.96
C ILE A 360 10.80 -7.33 22.81
N GLU A 361 11.93 -7.63 22.15
CA GLU A 361 12.34 -6.93 20.93
C GLU A 361 11.29 -7.04 19.82
N ALA A 362 10.74 -8.25 19.62
CA ALA A 362 9.65 -8.47 18.67
C ALA A 362 8.39 -7.71 19.06
N PHE A 363 8.04 -7.65 20.35
CA PHE A 363 6.89 -6.86 20.80
C PHE A 363 7.04 -5.36 20.46
N PHE A 364 8.23 -4.78 20.66
CA PHE A 364 8.47 -3.37 20.30
C PHE A 364 8.32 -3.15 18.79
N ARG A 365 8.97 -3.97 17.96
CA ARG A 365 8.90 -3.86 16.50
C ARG A 365 7.49 -4.13 15.95
N ASP A 366 6.90 -5.27 16.32
CA ASP A 366 5.71 -5.80 15.67
C ASP A 366 4.40 -5.24 16.26
N ARG A 367 4.45 -4.61 17.45
CA ARG A 367 3.26 -4.05 18.10
C ARG A 367 3.40 -2.57 18.45
N VAL A 368 4.51 -2.14 19.07
CA VAL A 368 4.66 -0.75 19.49
C VAL A 368 4.90 0.16 18.28
N ASP A 369 5.86 -0.16 17.44
CA ASP A 369 6.18 0.62 16.23
C ASP A 369 5.08 0.51 15.18
N HIS A 370 4.64 -0.73 14.89
CA HIS A 370 3.54 -0.97 13.97
C HIS A 370 2.24 -0.26 14.39
N GLY A 371 1.88 -0.28 15.67
CA GLY A 371 0.68 0.41 16.17
C GLY A 371 0.74 1.92 15.97
N PHE A 372 1.92 2.54 16.15
CA PHE A 372 2.08 3.97 15.89
C PHE A 372 2.05 4.31 14.39
N ALA A 373 2.62 3.46 13.52
CA ALA A 373 2.48 3.61 12.08
C ALA A 373 1.00 3.54 11.66
N GLN A 374 0.27 2.52 12.12
CA GLN A 374 -1.17 2.37 11.85
C GLN A 374 -2.00 3.57 12.30
N LEU A 375 -1.63 4.25 13.40
CA LEU A 375 -2.30 5.48 13.85
C LEU A 375 -2.19 6.61 12.83
N ASN A 376 -1.02 6.76 12.19
CA ASN A 376 -0.81 7.81 11.21
C ASN A 376 -1.58 7.56 9.91
N ASP A 377 -1.64 6.31 9.44
CA ASP A 377 -2.50 5.94 8.33
C ASP A 377 -3.98 6.19 8.63
N PHE A 378 -4.40 5.84 9.85
CA PHE A 378 -5.76 6.04 10.32
C PHE A 378 -6.13 7.53 10.35
N ILE A 379 -5.21 8.39 10.78
CA ILE A 379 -5.37 9.85 10.81
C ILE A 379 -5.61 10.42 9.40
N ALA A 380 -4.86 9.96 8.39
CA ALA A 380 -5.01 10.44 7.02
C ALA A 380 -6.43 10.16 6.47
N LEU A 381 -6.94 8.95 6.71
CA LEU A 381 -8.30 8.57 6.33
C LEU A 381 -9.36 9.32 7.15
N LEU A 382 -9.10 9.53 8.45
CA LEU A 382 -10.00 10.23 9.35
C LEU A 382 -10.16 11.69 8.94
N HIS A 383 -9.06 12.36 8.57
CA HIS A 383 -9.08 13.74 8.09
C HIS A 383 -9.93 13.88 6.83
N GLN A 384 -9.78 12.98 5.85
CA GLN A 384 -10.59 12.99 4.64
C GLN A 384 -12.09 12.82 4.93
N ALA A 385 -12.46 11.98 5.90
CA ALA A 385 -13.85 11.82 6.32
C ALA A 385 -14.41 13.11 6.96
N LEU A 386 -13.61 13.77 7.81
CA LEU A 386 -13.99 15.00 8.49
C LEU A 386 -14.07 16.20 7.55
N ASP A 387 -13.20 16.29 6.54
CA ASP A 387 -13.21 17.32 5.49
C ASP A 387 -14.49 17.30 4.65
N GLU A 388 -15.16 16.15 4.55
CA GLU A 388 -16.47 16.02 3.91
C GLU A 388 -17.64 16.47 4.80
N GLY A 389 -17.36 16.92 6.03
CA GLY A 389 -18.37 17.37 6.98
C GLY A 389 -18.98 16.24 7.82
N GLN A 390 -18.42 15.02 7.77
CA GLN A 390 -18.92 13.90 8.57
C GLN A 390 -18.67 14.10 10.07
N LYS A 391 -19.54 13.50 10.88
CA LYS A 391 -19.39 13.51 12.35
C LYS A 391 -18.96 12.15 12.85
N VAL A 392 -17.66 11.98 13.01
CA VAL A 392 -17.02 10.73 13.42
C VAL A 392 -16.89 10.66 14.94
N GLU A 393 -17.26 9.53 15.53
CA GLU A 393 -17.02 9.19 16.92
C GLU A 393 -16.08 7.98 17.03
N LEU A 394 -14.99 8.16 17.78
CA LEU A 394 -14.02 7.12 18.09
C LEU A 394 -14.28 6.57 19.48
N VAL A 395 -14.55 5.26 19.60
CA VAL A 395 -14.63 4.59 20.89
C VAL A 395 -13.25 4.06 21.25
N VAL A 396 -12.66 4.61 22.30
CA VAL A 396 -11.28 4.30 22.70
C VAL A 396 -11.25 3.71 24.10
N ARG A 397 -10.79 2.46 24.18
CA ARG A 397 -10.60 1.73 25.44
C ARG A 397 -9.19 1.95 25.96
N GLY A 398 -9.06 2.16 27.27
CA GLY A 398 -7.75 2.31 27.93
C GLY A 398 -7.52 1.25 28.99
N PHE A 399 -6.37 0.58 28.91
CA PHE A 399 -5.97 -0.53 29.76
C PHE A 399 -4.70 -0.18 30.55
N ALA A 400 -4.52 -0.83 31.70
CA ALA A 400 -3.32 -0.78 32.51
C ALA A 400 -2.99 -2.17 33.08
N SER A 401 -1.72 -2.39 33.39
CA SER A 401 -1.26 -3.59 34.10
C SER A 401 -1.62 -3.51 35.59
N PRO A 402 -1.83 -4.64 36.30
CA PRO A 402 -2.34 -4.69 37.67
C PRO A 402 -1.35 -4.26 38.77
N LEU A 403 -0.33 -3.46 38.43
CA LEU A 403 0.76 -3.08 39.33
C LEU A 403 0.38 -1.96 40.31
N ALA A 404 -0.71 -1.25 40.06
CA ALA A 404 -1.18 -0.11 40.85
C ALA A 404 -2.65 -0.32 41.24
N LYS A 405 -3.17 0.49 42.16
CA LYS A 405 -4.57 0.37 42.59
C LYS A 405 -5.54 0.59 41.42
N SER A 406 -6.68 -0.09 41.42
CA SER A 406 -7.66 -0.04 40.32
C SER A 406 -8.11 1.38 39.95
N ASP A 407 -8.41 2.24 40.95
CA ASP A 407 -8.78 3.65 40.71
C ASP A 407 -7.65 4.46 40.06
N TYR A 408 -6.41 4.18 40.45
CA TYR A 408 -5.23 4.80 39.85
C TYR A 408 -5.07 4.35 38.39
N ASN A 409 -5.19 3.06 38.13
CA ASN A 409 -5.09 2.46 36.81
C ASN A 409 -6.18 2.98 35.86
N ARG A 410 -7.38 3.28 36.37
CA ARG A 410 -8.44 3.94 35.62
C ARG A 410 -8.07 5.37 35.20
N ASN A 411 -7.48 6.16 36.10
CA ASN A 411 -7.01 7.51 35.78
C ASN A 411 -5.82 7.49 34.81
N LEU A 412 -4.89 6.56 34.97
CA LEU A 412 -3.77 6.35 34.05
C LEU A 412 -4.28 6.03 32.63
N SER A 413 -5.27 5.15 32.50
CA SER A 413 -5.92 4.87 31.20
C SER A 413 -6.55 6.12 30.57
N LEU A 414 -7.16 7.02 31.36
CA LEU A 414 -7.66 8.29 30.86
C LEU A 414 -6.55 9.21 30.33
N ARG A 415 -5.41 9.27 31.02
CA ARG A 415 -4.25 10.06 30.56
C ARG A 415 -3.68 9.51 29.25
N ARG A 416 -3.62 8.18 29.09
CA ARG A 416 -3.20 7.54 27.83
C ARG A 416 -4.12 7.88 26.66
N ILE A 417 -5.44 7.84 26.88
CA ILE A 417 -6.39 8.27 25.85
C ILE A 417 -6.21 9.78 25.56
N GLN A 418 -5.97 10.59 26.58
CA GLN A 418 -5.73 12.02 26.41
C GLN A 418 -4.47 12.33 25.60
N SER A 419 -3.38 11.56 25.74
CA SER A 419 -2.18 11.78 24.92
C SER A 419 -2.43 11.50 23.45
N MET A 420 -3.27 10.52 23.11
CA MET A 420 -3.72 10.28 21.73
C MET A 420 -4.55 11.46 21.21
N ILE A 421 -5.50 11.98 22.00
CA ILE A 421 -6.30 13.16 21.62
C ILE A 421 -5.39 14.37 21.38
N ASN A 422 -4.39 14.59 22.24
CA ASN A 422 -3.42 15.66 22.07
C ASN A 422 -2.59 15.50 20.79
N TYR A 423 -2.27 14.26 20.39
CA TYR A 423 -1.59 13.97 19.14
C TYR A 423 -2.46 14.30 17.93
N LEU A 424 -3.72 13.86 17.92
CA LEU A 424 -4.71 14.21 16.89
C LEU A 424 -4.84 15.73 16.75
N ALA A 425 -4.85 16.49 17.85
CA ALA A 425 -4.96 17.95 17.82
C ALA A 425 -3.72 18.66 17.24
N ARG A 426 -2.57 17.99 17.11
CA ARG A 426 -1.28 18.59 16.70
C ARG A 426 -0.76 18.06 15.37
N VAL A 427 -1.15 16.85 14.99
CA VAL A 427 -0.74 16.21 13.73
C VAL A 427 -1.13 17.09 12.54
N GLU A 428 -0.38 16.99 11.44
CA GLU A 428 -0.64 17.76 10.21
C GLU A 428 -0.75 19.28 10.46
N SER A 429 0.10 19.82 11.33
CA SER A 429 0.06 21.24 11.73
C SER A 429 -1.26 21.68 12.38
N GLY A 430 -1.97 20.75 13.03
CA GLY A 430 -3.23 21.00 13.72
C GLY A 430 -4.46 20.94 12.82
N ALA A 431 -4.38 20.28 11.67
CA ALA A 431 -5.49 20.19 10.73
C ALA A 431 -6.75 19.56 11.33
N LEU A 432 -6.61 18.60 12.25
CA LEU A 432 -7.75 17.97 12.92
C LEU A 432 -8.33 18.78 14.10
N LYS A 433 -7.65 19.85 14.53
CA LYS A 433 -8.05 20.63 15.71
C LYS A 433 -9.46 21.24 15.58
N PRO A 434 -9.85 21.85 14.44
CA PRO A 434 -11.20 22.41 14.28
C PRO A 434 -12.32 21.36 14.42
N TYR A 435 -12.06 20.11 14.03
CA TYR A 435 -13.03 19.01 14.15
C TYR A 435 -13.19 18.54 15.60
N LEU A 436 -12.09 18.54 16.36
CA LEU A 436 -12.08 18.18 17.78
C LEU A 436 -12.73 19.23 18.68
N ASP A 437 -12.52 20.52 18.39
CA ASP A 437 -13.09 21.63 19.17
C ASP A 437 -14.46 22.11 18.64
N GLY A 438 -14.93 21.55 17.52
CA GLY A 438 -16.24 21.85 16.92
C GLY A 438 -16.29 23.19 16.18
N SER A 439 -15.14 23.78 15.86
CA SER A 439 -15.05 25.03 15.09
C SER A 439 -14.93 24.84 13.58
N ALA A 440 -14.92 23.59 13.09
CA ALA A 440 -14.82 23.28 11.66
C ALA A 440 -15.97 23.92 10.84
N ALA A 441 -15.61 24.67 9.80
CA ALA A 441 -16.56 25.46 9.01
C ALA A 441 -17.50 24.59 8.13
N ASN A 442 -17.07 23.38 7.78
CA ASN A 442 -17.84 22.41 7.00
C ASN A 442 -18.83 21.58 7.84
N GLY A 443 -18.91 21.82 9.16
CA GLY A 443 -19.81 21.10 10.07
C GLY A 443 -19.34 19.71 10.50
N GLY A 444 -18.19 19.25 10.00
CA GLY A 444 -17.57 17.99 10.42
C GLY A 444 -17.19 18.02 11.89
N ARG A 445 -17.16 16.84 12.52
CA ARG A 445 -16.89 16.74 13.96
C ARG A 445 -16.19 15.45 14.32
N LEU A 446 -15.18 15.54 15.18
CA LEU A 446 -14.51 14.39 15.75
C LEU A 446 -14.78 14.32 17.25
N THR A 447 -15.46 13.27 17.69
CA THR A 447 -15.72 12.99 19.10
C THR A 447 -14.91 11.76 19.53
N VAL A 448 -14.32 11.78 20.73
CA VAL A 448 -13.63 10.62 21.30
C VAL A 448 -14.33 10.18 22.57
N VAL A 449 -14.97 9.02 22.54
CA VAL A 449 -15.59 8.38 23.70
C VAL A 449 -14.53 7.58 24.45
N LYS A 450 -14.27 7.97 25.70
CA LYS A 450 -13.23 7.39 26.55
C LYS A 450 -13.82 6.26 27.40
N ALA A 451 -13.29 5.04 27.26
CA ALA A 451 -13.64 3.88 28.07
C ALA A 451 -12.42 3.41 28.90
N PRO A 452 -12.19 3.98 30.11
CA PRO A 452 -11.02 3.63 30.91
C PRO A 452 -11.28 2.36 31.73
N PHE A 453 -10.84 1.22 31.22
CA PHE A 453 -10.98 -0.08 31.89
C PHE A 453 -9.91 -0.34 32.94
N GLY A 454 -8.82 0.43 32.96
CA GLY A 454 -7.73 0.22 33.91
C GLY A 454 -7.25 -1.23 33.86
N GLU A 455 -7.20 -1.89 35.04
CA GLU A 455 -6.80 -3.30 35.17
C GLU A 455 -7.98 -4.30 35.14
N ASP A 456 -9.24 -3.82 35.07
CA ASP A 456 -10.45 -4.66 35.19
C ASP A 456 -10.54 -5.74 34.09
N ARG A 457 -9.76 -5.59 33.02
CA ARG A 457 -9.70 -6.48 31.85
C ARG A 457 -8.30 -7.05 31.59
N SER A 458 -7.38 -6.95 32.54
CA SER A 458 -6.05 -7.55 32.40
C SER A 458 -6.15 -9.09 32.29
N ALA A 459 -5.30 -9.70 31.46
CA ALA A 459 -5.28 -11.15 31.31
C ALA A 459 -4.94 -11.86 32.63
N ALA A 460 -5.61 -12.99 32.88
CA ALA A 460 -5.31 -13.83 34.03
C ALA A 460 -3.85 -14.32 33.97
N GLY A 461 -3.05 -13.97 34.99
CA GLY A 461 -1.64 -14.37 35.09
C GLY A 461 -0.62 -13.26 34.80
N VAL A 462 -1.03 -12.02 34.54
CA VAL A 462 -0.12 -10.87 34.52
C VAL A 462 0.31 -10.55 35.95
N SER A 463 1.63 -10.49 36.20
CA SER A 463 2.18 -10.26 37.53
C SER A 463 1.88 -8.84 38.04
N ASP A 464 1.44 -8.74 39.29
CA ASP A 464 1.23 -7.50 40.07
C ASP A 464 2.33 -7.27 41.12
N VAL A 465 3.37 -8.13 41.14
CA VAL A 465 4.43 -8.11 42.16
C VAL A 465 5.43 -6.99 41.87
N LEU A 466 5.55 -6.02 42.78
CA LEU A 466 6.43 -4.85 42.65
C LEU A 466 7.91 -5.23 42.68
N GLU A 467 8.26 -6.30 43.38
CA GLU A 467 9.63 -6.79 43.51
C GLU A 467 10.09 -7.59 42.28
N ASP A 468 9.16 -8.07 41.45
CA ASP A 468 9.41 -8.84 40.23
C ASP A 468 9.12 -8.00 38.98
N LEU A 469 9.91 -6.95 38.80
CA LEU A 469 9.76 -6.02 37.67
C LEU A 469 9.99 -6.70 36.32
N GLN A 470 10.75 -7.80 36.26
CA GLN A 470 10.93 -8.54 35.03
C GLN A 470 9.58 -9.06 34.52
N ASN A 471 8.76 -9.64 35.38
CA ASN A 471 7.44 -10.14 34.99
C ASN A 471 6.34 -9.08 35.05
N SER A 472 6.39 -8.16 36.02
CA SER A 472 5.34 -7.16 36.24
C SER A 472 5.51 -5.88 35.41
N VAL A 473 6.71 -5.60 34.87
CA VAL A 473 7.00 -4.42 34.04
C VAL A 473 7.55 -4.77 32.66
N TYR A 474 8.59 -5.60 32.60
CA TYR A 474 9.37 -5.78 31.37
C TYR A 474 8.91 -6.94 30.48
N SER A 475 8.00 -7.78 30.98
CA SER A 475 7.46 -8.89 30.21
C SER A 475 6.52 -8.43 29.09
N VAL A 476 6.45 -9.22 28.01
CA VAL A 476 5.49 -9.01 26.92
C VAL A 476 4.06 -9.04 27.45
N ALA A 477 3.76 -9.89 28.43
CA ALA A 477 2.44 -9.97 29.05
C ALA A 477 2.08 -8.64 29.76
N ALA A 478 2.97 -8.11 30.60
CA ALA A 478 2.75 -6.84 31.29
C ALA A 478 2.71 -5.64 30.33
N ALA A 479 3.60 -5.61 29.34
CA ALA A 479 3.62 -4.56 28.32
C ALA A 479 2.35 -4.57 27.46
N SER A 480 1.81 -5.75 27.15
CA SER A 480 0.58 -5.90 26.37
C SER A 480 -0.63 -5.30 27.06
N GLU A 481 -0.68 -5.26 28.40
CA GLU A 481 -1.77 -4.63 29.16
C GLU A 481 -1.72 -3.11 29.21
N ARG A 482 -0.59 -2.51 28.83
CA ARG A 482 -0.40 -1.05 28.86
C ARG A 482 -0.70 -0.46 27.51
N ARG A 483 -1.98 -0.44 27.16
CA ARG A 483 -2.42 0.00 25.85
C ARG A 483 -3.66 0.86 25.90
N ILE A 484 -3.87 1.64 24.84
CA ILE A 484 -5.21 2.07 24.43
C ILE A 484 -5.55 1.37 23.12
N GLU A 485 -6.84 1.21 22.87
CA GLU A 485 -7.37 0.53 21.68
C GLU A 485 -8.50 1.38 21.11
N ILE A 486 -8.35 1.84 19.86
CA ILE A 486 -9.48 2.36 19.08
C ILE A 486 -10.25 1.12 18.64
N GLU A 487 -11.43 0.94 19.20
CA GLU A 487 -12.24 -0.25 18.97
C GLU A 487 -13.24 -0.02 17.85
N GLN A 488 -13.88 1.15 17.84
CA GLN A 488 -14.97 1.45 16.92
C GLN A 488 -14.82 2.85 16.35
N VAL A 489 -15.25 2.97 15.10
CA VAL A 489 -15.45 4.23 14.39
C VAL A 489 -16.92 4.30 13.99
N LEU A 490 -17.66 5.19 14.63
CA LEU A 490 -19.08 5.42 14.41
C LEU A 490 -19.27 6.73 13.65
N VAL A 491 -20.29 6.79 12.80
CA VAL A 491 -20.71 8.03 12.16
C VAL A 491 -22.02 8.47 12.78
N THR A 492 -21.96 9.55 13.55
CA THR A 492 -23.04 9.99 14.45
C THR A 492 -24.17 10.74 13.75
N ASP A 493 -23.99 11.09 12.48
CA ASP A 493 -25.02 11.58 11.57
C ASP A 493 -25.36 10.57 10.48
N ALA A 494 -25.05 9.27 10.68
CA ALA A 494 -25.47 8.23 9.76
C ALA A 494 -26.96 7.90 9.88
N GLY A 495 -27.62 7.56 8.76
CA GLY A 495 -28.96 7.00 8.78
C GLY A 495 -28.90 5.64 9.44
N VAL A 496 -30.03 5.12 9.94
CA VAL A 496 -30.06 3.79 10.55
C VAL A 496 -30.96 2.92 9.71
N VAL A 497 -30.47 1.78 9.26
CA VAL A 497 -31.27 0.87 8.45
C VAL A 497 -31.33 -0.51 9.08
N GLU A 498 -32.52 -1.07 9.14
CA GLU A 498 -32.79 -2.37 9.72
C GLU A 498 -33.43 -3.27 8.67
N ALA A 499 -33.18 -4.57 8.74
CA ALA A 499 -33.82 -5.57 7.90
C ALA A 499 -34.90 -6.31 8.68
N ASP A 500 -36.11 -6.43 8.10
CA ASP A 500 -37.22 -7.18 8.74
C ASP A 500 -36.89 -8.66 8.91
N ALA A 501 -36.11 -9.21 7.98
CA ALA A 501 -35.54 -10.55 8.04
C ALA A 501 -34.18 -10.56 7.33
N GLN A 502 -33.26 -11.42 7.78
CA GLN A 502 -31.95 -11.58 7.14
C GLN A 502 -31.70 -12.99 6.62
N ALA A 503 -32.63 -13.93 6.86
CA ALA A 503 -32.48 -15.31 6.42
C ALA A 503 -33.83 -15.92 6.02
N VAL A 504 -33.89 -16.62 4.88
CA VAL A 504 -35.09 -17.31 4.39
C VAL A 504 -34.75 -18.74 3.96
N ASP A 505 -35.57 -19.70 4.39
CA ASP A 505 -35.51 -21.10 3.93
C ASP A 505 -36.35 -21.26 2.66
N LEU A 506 -35.74 -21.72 1.57
CA LEU A 506 -36.37 -22.02 0.29
C LEU A 506 -37.00 -23.41 0.25
N GLY A 507 -36.76 -24.23 1.27
CA GLY A 507 -37.23 -25.61 1.36
C GLY A 507 -36.49 -26.53 0.39
N VAL A 508 -37.23 -27.50 -0.17
CA VAL A 508 -36.70 -28.48 -1.13
C VAL A 508 -36.95 -27.99 -2.56
N LEU A 509 -35.88 -27.93 -3.36
CA LEU A 509 -35.92 -27.47 -4.76
C LEU A 509 -35.40 -28.56 -5.70
N ALA A 510 -35.93 -28.60 -6.92
CA ALA A 510 -35.40 -29.43 -8.01
C ALA A 510 -34.25 -28.72 -8.75
N PRO A 511 -33.29 -29.44 -9.36
CA PRO A 511 -32.19 -28.83 -10.12
C PRO A 511 -32.67 -27.81 -11.15
N GLY A 512 -32.09 -26.61 -11.12
CA GLY A 512 -32.46 -25.50 -12.01
C GLY A 512 -33.77 -24.81 -11.66
N GLN A 513 -34.45 -25.17 -10.56
CA GLN A 513 -35.62 -24.45 -10.08
C GLN A 513 -35.23 -23.11 -9.47
N GLU A 514 -35.68 -22.03 -10.09
CA GLU A 514 -35.40 -20.67 -9.66
C GLU A 514 -36.36 -20.20 -8.55
N ARG A 515 -35.89 -19.26 -7.73
CA ARG A 515 -36.64 -18.58 -6.68
C ARG A 515 -36.22 -17.12 -6.59
N THR A 516 -37.18 -16.25 -6.25
CA THR A 516 -36.91 -14.86 -5.87
C THR A 516 -37.49 -14.60 -4.49
N VAL A 517 -36.71 -14.02 -3.60
CA VAL A 517 -37.09 -13.74 -2.21
C VAL A 517 -36.97 -12.24 -1.94
N PRO A 518 -38.06 -11.57 -1.53
CA PRO A 518 -38.02 -10.18 -1.13
C PRO A 518 -37.50 -10.03 0.30
N PHE A 519 -36.57 -9.10 0.50
CA PHE A 519 -36.11 -8.66 1.83
C PHE A 519 -36.42 -7.17 2.02
N THR A 520 -37.12 -6.82 3.10
CA THR A 520 -37.45 -5.41 3.39
C THR A 520 -36.38 -4.77 4.25
N LEU A 521 -35.85 -3.63 3.78
CA LEU A 521 -35.03 -2.69 4.53
C LEU A 521 -35.88 -1.51 5.00
N ARG A 522 -35.66 -1.05 6.23
CA ARG A 522 -36.38 0.08 6.84
C ARG A 522 -35.40 1.08 7.42
N ASN A 523 -35.55 2.34 7.05
CA ASN A 523 -34.78 3.42 7.63
C ASN A 523 -35.43 3.88 8.94
N THR A 524 -34.80 3.54 10.06
CA THR A 524 -35.21 3.93 11.42
C THR A 524 -34.53 5.22 11.89
N GLY A 525 -33.61 5.77 11.08
CA GLY A 525 -32.91 7.03 11.32
C GLY A 525 -33.72 8.27 10.90
N ASP A 526 -33.11 9.44 11.13
CA ASP A 526 -33.67 10.77 10.88
C ASP A 526 -33.17 11.41 9.57
N ARG A 527 -32.25 10.76 8.85
CA ARG A 527 -31.79 11.13 7.51
C ARG A 527 -32.04 10.05 6.47
N PRO A 528 -32.16 10.39 5.16
CA PRO A 528 -32.26 9.38 4.10
C PRO A 528 -31.06 8.42 4.12
N VAL A 529 -31.32 7.16 3.78
CA VAL A 529 -30.32 6.10 3.61
C VAL A 529 -30.20 5.75 2.14
N THR A 530 -28.98 5.62 1.63
CA THR A 530 -28.71 5.24 0.25
C THR A 530 -28.12 3.83 0.19
N LEU A 531 -28.69 2.97 -0.65
CA LEU A 531 -28.17 1.66 -1.00
C LEU A 531 -27.14 1.81 -2.10
N LEU A 532 -25.91 1.41 -1.80
CA LEU A 532 -24.72 1.70 -2.61
C LEU A 532 -24.38 0.58 -3.60
N GLY A 533 -25.01 -0.59 -3.46
CA GLY A 533 -24.80 -1.74 -4.33
C GLY A 533 -25.01 -3.07 -3.63
N THR A 534 -24.92 -4.14 -4.41
CA THR A 534 -25.05 -5.53 -3.96
C THR A 534 -23.78 -6.31 -4.28
N GLU A 535 -23.43 -7.26 -3.42
CA GLU A 535 -22.31 -8.18 -3.62
C GLU A 535 -22.78 -9.61 -3.33
N SER A 536 -22.54 -10.51 -4.27
CA SER A 536 -22.92 -11.92 -4.17
C SER A 536 -21.70 -12.82 -4.01
N GLU A 537 -21.79 -13.85 -3.16
CA GLU A 537 -20.71 -14.83 -2.96
C GLU A 537 -20.46 -15.75 -4.19
N CYS A 538 -21.46 -15.92 -5.07
CA CYS A 538 -21.41 -16.78 -6.25
C CYS A 538 -22.27 -16.21 -7.40
N GLY A 539 -22.02 -16.65 -8.64
CA GLY A 539 -22.93 -16.41 -9.78
C GLY A 539 -24.28 -17.13 -9.72
N CYS A 540 -24.60 -17.78 -8.60
CA CYS A 540 -25.83 -18.55 -8.37
C CYS A 540 -26.91 -17.76 -7.62
N THR A 541 -26.57 -16.57 -7.11
CA THR A 541 -27.50 -15.68 -6.41
C THR A 541 -27.18 -14.23 -6.77
N THR A 542 -28.20 -13.45 -7.11
CA THR A 542 -28.07 -12.03 -7.47
C THR A 542 -29.10 -11.22 -6.70
N ALA A 543 -28.86 -9.92 -6.52
CA ALA A 543 -29.90 -9.01 -6.07
C ALA A 543 -29.87 -7.74 -6.92
N GLU A 544 -31.05 -7.32 -7.36
CA GLU A 544 -31.23 -6.09 -8.11
C GLU A 544 -31.75 -5.00 -7.17
N LEU A 545 -31.13 -3.83 -7.21
CA LEU A 545 -31.61 -2.66 -6.50
C LEU A 545 -32.51 -1.87 -7.46
N GLY A 546 -33.78 -1.74 -7.11
CA GLY A 546 -34.72 -0.84 -7.79
C GLY A 546 -34.44 0.60 -7.36
N ASP A 547 -35.24 1.10 -6.42
CA ASP A 547 -34.91 2.35 -5.74
C ASP A 547 -33.60 2.19 -4.94
N THR A 548 -32.84 3.26 -4.80
CA THR A 548 -31.57 3.26 -4.05
C THR A 548 -31.61 4.17 -2.83
N THR A 549 -32.72 4.83 -2.53
CA THR A 549 -32.83 5.72 -1.37
C THR A 549 -34.06 5.40 -0.52
N ILE A 550 -33.85 5.26 0.79
CA ILE A 550 -34.89 5.05 1.80
C ILE A 550 -35.03 6.33 2.63
N PRO A 551 -36.11 7.11 2.49
CA PRO A 551 -36.31 8.32 3.31
C PRO A 551 -36.47 7.96 4.79
N PRO A 552 -36.30 8.92 5.73
CA PRO A 552 -36.54 8.69 7.16
C PRO A 552 -37.90 8.06 7.43
N GLY A 553 -37.93 6.94 8.17
CA GLY A 553 -39.15 6.17 8.45
C GLY A 553 -39.69 5.34 7.28
N GLY A 554 -39.07 5.43 6.10
CA GLY A 554 -39.44 4.70 4.89
C GLY A 554 -38.89 3.27 4.85
N SER A 555 -39.33 2.51 3.85
CA SER A 555 -38.90 1.12 3.61
C SER A 555 -38.70 0.85 2.13
N LEU A 556 -37.88 -0.15 1.81
CA LEU A 556 -37.51 -0.56 0.47
C LEU A 556 -37.27 -2.07 0.42
N THR A 557 -37.72 -2.72 -0.66
CA THR A 557 -37.57 -4.16 -0.84
C THR A 557 -36.41 -4.48 -1.77
N VAL A 558 -35.52 -5.36 -1.33
CA VAL A 558 -34.43 -5.94 -2.13
C VAL A 558 -34.81 -7.36 -2.52
N ASP A 559 -34.97 -7.59 -3.82
CA ASP A 559 -35.30 -8.91 -4.36
C ASP A 559 -34.01 -9.71 -4.60
N VAL A 560 -33.85 -10.80 -3.86
CA VAL A 560 -32.73 -11.75 -4.01
C VAL A 560 -33.18 -12.89 -4.92
N HIS A 561 -32.55 -13.00 -6.08
CA HIS A 561 -32.82 -14.04 -7.07
C HIS A 561 -31.82 -15.20 -6.96
N PHE A 562 -32.34 -16.42 -6.96
CA PHE A 562 -31.61 -17.68 -6.94
C PHE A 562 -31.90 -18.46 -8.23
N ASN A 563 -30.86 -18.75 -9.01
CA ASN A 563 -31.01 -19.37 -10.33
C ASN A 563 -31.01 -20.91 -10.32
N GLY A 564 -31.09 -21.55 -9.14
CA GLY A 564 -31.17 -23.00 -9.02
C GLY A 564 -29.89 -23.78 -9.35
N ARG A 565 -28.76 -23.10 -9.63
CA ARG A 565 -27.47 -23.75 -9.99
C ARG A 565 -26.59 -24.00 -8.77
N VAL A 566 -26.93 -25.03 -8.00
CA VAL A 566 -26.10 -25.54 -6.89
C VAL A 566 -26.06 -27.07 -6.92
N PRO A 567 -25.01 -27.71 -6.37
CA PRO A 567 -24.95 -29.16 -6.24
C PRO A 567 -26.12 -29.73 -5.42
N ALA A 568 -26.45 -31.01 -5.63
CA ALA A 568 -27.43 -31.73 -4.83
C ALA A 568 -27.04 -31.72 -3.33
N GLY A 569 -28.04 -31.65 -2.45
CA GLY A 569 -27.86 -31.55 -0.99
C GLY A 569 -28.16 -30.16 -0.43
N ARG A 570 -27.76 -29.92 0.82
CA ARG A 570 -28.04 -28.65 1.52
C ARG A 570 -27.21 -27.52 0.93
N PHE A 571 -27.82 -26.35 0.78
CA PHE A 571 -27.14 -25.15 0.33
C PHE A 571 -27.47 -23.95 1.20
N THR A 572 -26.54 -22.99 1.24
CA THR A 572 -26.68 -21.66 1.83
C THR A 572 -26.01 -20.67 0.89
N ARG A 573 -26.67 -19.57 0.56
CA ARG A 573 -26.14 -18.49 -0.28
C ARG A 573 -26.46 -17.15 0.34
N SER A 574 -25.58 -16.19 0.16
CA SER A 574 -25.77 -14.84 0.69
C SER A 574 -25.60 -13.77 -0.38
N VAL A 575 -26.29 -12.65 -0.16
CA VAL A 575 -26.10 -11.39 -0.89
C VAL A 575 -25.97 -10.29 0.14
N THR A 576 -24.95 -9.45 0.00
CA THR A 576 -24.71 -8.31 0.88
C THR A 576 -25.12 -7.02 0.18
N VAL A 577 -26.03 -6.28 0.80
CA VAL A 577 -26.42 -4.92 0.38
C VAL A 577 -25.57 -3.92 1.16
N ARG A 578 -24.90 -3.03 0.45
CA ARG A 578 -24.08 -1.96 1.03
C ARG A 578 -24.92 -0.71 1.20
N THR A 579 -24.73 0.01 2.31
CA THR A 579 -25.50 1.22 2.63
C THR A 579 -24.59 2.33 3.14
N ASP A 580 -24.99 3.59 2.98
CA ASP A 580 -24.32 4.74 3.59
C ASP A 580 -24.70 4.93 5.08
N SER A 581 -25.35 3.95 5.68
CA SER A 581 -26.02 4.02 6.97
C SER A 581 -25.31 3.16 8.03
N GLU A 582 -25.84 3.08 9.23
CA GLU A 582 -25.48 2.06 10.21
C GLU A 582 -26.55 0.95 10.26
N PRO A 583 -26.18 -0.32 10.05
CA PRO A 583 -24.86 -0.81 9.68
C PRO A 583 -24.52 -0.51 8.20
N GLY A 584 -23.23 -0.29 7.91
CA GLY A 584 -22.74 0.02 6.55
C GLY A 584 -22.99 -1.09 5.51
N SER A 585 -23.39 -2.28 5.95
CA SER A 585 -23.86 -3.34 5.08
C SER A 585 -24.83 -4.27 5.80
N ILE A 586 -25.76 -4.85 5.06
CA ILE A 586 -26.69 -5.86 5.53
C ILE A 586 -26.56 -7.09 4.63
N THR A 587 -26.27 -8.24 5.22
CA THR A 587 -26.23 -9.51 4.50
C THR A 587 -27.58 -10.21 4.62
N PHE A 588 -28.11 -10.63 3.46
CA PHE A 588 -29.29 -11.47 3.31
C PHE A 588 -28.85 -12.88 2.93
N THR A 589 -29.45 -13.88 3.58
CA THR A 589 -29.10 -15.29 3.40
C THR A 589 -30.32 -16.07 2.92
N ILE A 590 -30.14 -16.91 1.91
CA ILE A 590 -31.11 -17.92 1.49
C ILE A 590 -30.51 -19.31 1.71
N PHE A 591 -31.29 -20.27 2.16
CA PHE A 591 -30.83 -21.64 2.36
C PHE A 591 -31.90 -22.66 2.02
N GLY A 592 -31.54 -23.93 1.81
CA GLY A 592 -32.49 -24.98 1.45
C GLY A 592 -31.81 -26.31 1.14
N THR A 593 -32.52 -27.22 0.46
CA THR A 593 -32.02 -28.52 -0.01
C THR A 593 -32.34 -28.72 -1.49
N MET A 594 -31.33 -29.03 -2.29
CA MET A 594 -31.46 -29.39 -3.70
C MET A 594 -31.62 -30.91 -3.83
N THR A 595 -32.62 -31.38 -4.57
CA THR A 595 -32.78 -32.81 -4.87
C THR A 595 -31.69 -33.31 -5.81
N GLU A 596 -31.48 -34.62 -5.83
CA GLU A 596 -30.59 -35.29 -6.80
C GLU A 596 -31.03 -35.06 -8.25
#